data_AF-A0A6J7TX23-F1
#
_entry.id   AF-A0A6J7TX23-F1
#
_cell.length_a   1.000
_cell.length_b   1.000
_cell.length_c   1.000
_cell.angle_alpha   90.00
_cell.angle_beta   90.00
_cell.angle_gamma   90.00
#
_symmetry.space_group_name_H-M   'P 1'
#
loop_
_entity.id
_entity.type
_entity.pdbx_description
1 polymer ?
#
loop_
_entity_poly.entity_id
_entity_poly.type
_entity_poly.pdbx_seq_one_letter_code
_entity_poly.pdbx_strand_id
1 'polypeptide(L)'
;MINFNELKNSKGWLVILLTILGLIAGTFTYINRATSEQVYIKNCGLVDFKPESLTVYCADAGIVITNLEWITWGSTEGTATGTYQANDCKPDCASGKWKSAKVEVRATNPEQIGAKTVLTKLTFRTENEKYLPLSNISQDSWELP
;
A
#
# COMPACT_ATOMS: atom_id res chain seq x y z
N MET A 1 -12.70 -40.01 -38.81
CA MET A 1 -11.54 -40.05 -37.89
C MET A 1 -10.41 -39.27 -38.53
N ILE A 2 -9.94 -38.20 -37.89
CA ILE A 2 -8.82 -37.38 -38.39
C ILE A 2 -7.52 -38.14 -38.09
N ASN A 3 -6.67 -38.37 -39.09
CA ASN A 3 -5.39 -39.05 -38.93
C ASN A 3 -4.26 -38.04 -38.65
N PHE A 4 -3.80 -38.00 -37.40
CA PHE A 4 -2.81 -37.01 -36.93
C PHE A 4 -1.40 -37.20 -37.53
N ASN A 5 -1.06 -38.41 -38.00
CA ASN A 5 0.26 -38.67 -38.58
C ASN A 5 0.43 -38.02 -39.97
N GLU A 6 -0.66 -37.91 -40.75
CA GLU A 6 -0.62 -37.25 -42.06
C GLU A 6 -0.59 -35.73 -41.94
N LEU A 7 -1.23 -35.19 -40.91
CA LEU A 7 -1.18 -33.76 -40.61
C LEU A 7 0.25 -33.33 -40.25
N LYS A 8 0.96 -34.08 -39.40
CA LYS A 8 2.33 -33.75 -38.96
C LYS A 8 3.35 -33.60 -40.09
N ASN A 9 3.18 -34.32 -41.21
CA ASN A 9 4.10 -34.30 -42.35
C ASN A 9 3.76 -33.26 -43.42
N SER A 10 2.62 -32.56 -43.29
CA SER A 10 2.21 -31.50 -44.21
C SER A 10 2.87 -30.16 -43.87
N LYS A 11 3.31 -29.40 -44.89
CA LYS A 11 3.79 -28.02 -44.72
C LYS A 11 2.76 -27.12 -44.02
N GLY A 12 1.46 -27.45 -44.13
CA GLY A 12 0.38 -26.73 -43.45
C GLY A 12 0.40 -26.86 -41.93
N TRP A 13 0.96 -27.95 -41.38
CA TRP A 13 1.04 -28.16 -39.94
C TRP A 13 1.98 -27.19 -39.23
N LEU A 14 3.09 -26.83 -39.89
CA LEU A 14 3.99 -25.78 -39.38
C LEU A 14 3.28 -24.42 -39.32
N VAL A 15 2.47 -24.08 -40.32
CA VAL A 15 1.69 -22.83 -40.34
C VAL A 15 0.63 -22.81 -39.24
N ILE A 16 -0.05 -23.94 -39.02
CA ILE A 16 -1.04 -24.09 -37.94
C ILE A 16 -0.37 -23.98 -36.56
N LEU A 17 0.78 -24.64 -36.36
CA LEU A 17 1.51 -24.53 -35.10
C LEU A 17 1.98 -23.11 -34.82
N LEU A 18 2.53 -22.43 -35.83
CA LEU A 18 3.02 -21.05 -35.68
C LEU A 18 1.88 -20.06 -35.39
N THR A 19 0.72 -20.23 -36.03
CA THR A 19 -0.47 -19.40 -35.75
C THR A 19 -1.03 -19.64 -34.37
N ILE A 20 -1.11 -20.91 -33.92
CA ILE A 20 -1.51 -21.24 -32.55
C ILE A 20 -0.51 -20.66 -31.53
N LEU A 21 0.80 -20.78 -31.77
CA LEU A 21 1.82 -20.20 -30.89
C LEU A 21 1.71 -18.67 -30.80
N GLY A 22 1.47 -18.00 -31.94
CA GLY A 22 1.26 -16.55 -31.98
C GLY A 22 0.01 -16.10 -31.22
N LEU A 23 -1.09 -16.86 -31.33
CA LEU A 23 -2.33 -16.60 -30.58
C LEU A 23 -2.15 -16.84 -29.07
N ILE A 24 -1.45 -17.90 -28.68
CA ILE A 24 -1.14 -18.18 -27.27
C ILE A 24 -0.24 -17.08 -26.70
N ALA A 25 0.81 -16.68 -27.42
CA ALA A 25 1.71 -15.61 -26.98
C ALA A 25 0.97 -14.26 -26.85
N GLY A 26 0.11 -13.92 -27.80
CA GLY A 26 -0.68 -12.69 -27.78
C GLY A 26 -1.76 -12.66 -26.68
N THR A 27 -2.38 -13.81 -26.38
CA THR A 27 -3.34 -13.91 -25.26
C THR A 27 -2.65 -13.89 -23.91
N PHE A 28 -1.45 -14.48 -23.80
CA PHE A 28 -0.65 -14.46 -22.56
C PHE A 28 -0.23 -13.03 -22.17
N THR A 29 0.07 -12.15 -23.13
CA THR A 29 0.35 -10.73 -22.83
C THR A 29 -0.91 -9.93 -22.51
N TYR A 30 -2.08 -10.32 -23.02
CA TYR A 30 -3.35 -9.65 -22.75
C TYR A 30 -3.92 -9.95 -21.35
N ILE A 31 -3.78 -11.19 -20.88
CA ILE A 31 -4.31 -11.62 -19.57
C ILE A 31 -3.46 -11.06 -18.41
N ASN A 32 -2.17 -10.82 -18.63
CA ASN A 32 -1.27 -10.22 -17.63
C ASN A 32 -1.39 -8.70 -17.54
N ARG A 33 -2.47 -8.10 -18.04
CA ARG A 33 -2.78 -6.70 -17.79
C ARG A 33 -3.14 -6.56 -16.31
N ALA A 34 -2.12 -6.44 -15.47
CA ALA A 34 -2.22 -6.15 -14.06
C ALA A 34 -3.23 -5.01 -13.90
N THR A 35 -4.41 -5.35 -13.39
CA THR A 35 -5.41 -4.37 -13.02
C THR A 35 -4.72 -3.53 -11.95
N SER A 36 -4.37 -2.29 -12.27
CA SER A 36 -3.87 -1.35 -11.28
C SER A 36 -5.06 -0.99 -10.39
N GLU A 37 -5.44 -1.90 -9.51
CA GLU A 37 -6.33 -1.58 -8.41
C GLU A 37 -5.55 -0.60 -7.53
N GLN A 38 -6.03 0.64 -7.51
CA GLN A 38 -5.49 1.63 -6.59
C GLN A 38 -5.71 1.11 -5.18
N VAL A 39 -4.62 1.05 -4.43
CA VAL A 39 -4.62 0.67 -3.02
C VAL A 39 -4.69 1.95 -2.22
N TYR A 40 -5.58 1.96 -1.24
CA TYR A 40 -5.83 3.10 -0.40
C TYR A 40 -5.42 2.84 1.04
N ILE A 41 -5.48 3.87 1.87
CA ILE A 41 -5.30 3.79 3.32
C ILE A 41 -6.41 4.62 3.98
N LYS A 42 -6.82 4.22 5.18
CA LYS A 42 -7.73 5.05 5.96
C LYS A 42 -6.98 6.23 6.58
N ASN A 43 -7.44 7.44 6.33
CA ASN A 43 -6.95 8.66 6.95
C ASN A 43 -8.13 9.36 7.62
N CYS A 44 -8.28 9.08 8.91
CA CYS A 44 -9.37 9.56 9.71
C CYS A 44 -10.79 9.38 9.09
N GLY A 45 -11.17 8.12 8.82
CA GLY A 45 -12.46 7.78 8.23
C GLY A 45 -12.58 8.07 6.72
N LEU A 46 -11.62 8.79 6.12
CA LEU A 46 -11.52 8.96 4.68
C LEU A 46 -10.64 7.86 4.08
N VAL A 47 -10.93 7.46 2.85
CA VAL A 47 -10.12 6.51 2.09
C VAL A 47 -9.24 7.29 1.12
N ASP A 48 -7.94 7.30 1.37
CA ASP A 48 -6.98 8.16 0.68
C ASP A 48 -5.92 7.34 -0.09
N PHE A 49 -5.41 7.89 -1.20
CA PHE A 49 -4.43 7.24 -2.05
C PHE A 49 -3.06 7.89 -1.86
N LYS A 50 -2.10 7.13 -1.30
CA LYS A 50 -0.72 7.60 -1.03
C LYS A 50 -0.66 8.98 -0.36
N PRO A 51 -1.27 9.16 0.83
CA PRO A 51 -1.31 10.46 1.47
C PRO A 51 0.09 10.96 1.88
N GLU A 52 0.28 12.28 1.86
CA GLU A 52 1.48 12.96 2.38
C GLU A 52 1.41 13.17 3.90
N SER A 53 0.23 12.98 4.50
CA SER A 53 0.05 13.02 5.95
C SER A 53 -1.06 12.07 6.44
N LEU A 54 -0.91 11.54 7.65
CA LEU A 54 -1.88 10.67 8.30
C LEU A 54 -2.23 11.22 9.68
N THR A 55 -3.52 11.35 9.97
CA THR A 55 -3.99 11.68 11.33
C THR A 55 -4.33 10.37 12.05
N VAL A 56 -3.56 10.07 13.10
CA VAL A 56 -3.69 8.78 13.83
C VAL A 56 -4.89 8.81 14.76
N TYR A 57 -5.04 9.88 15.55
CA TYR A 57 -6.20 10.10 16.41
C TYR A 57 -7.17 11.10 15.77
N CYS A 58 -8.27 10.60 15.23
CA CYS A 58 -9.27 11.42 14.57
C CYS A 58 -9.89 12.51 15.44
N ALA A 59 -10.19 12.18 16.69
CA ALA A 59 -11.08 13.00 17.51
C ALA A 59 -10.45 14.34 17.89
N ASP A 60 -9.14 14.35 18.16
CA ASP A 60 -8.40 15.50 18.66
C ASP A 60 -7.21 15.89 17.77
N ALA A 61 -6.90 15.08 16.75
CA ALA A 61 -5.69 15.20 15.93
C ALA A 61 -4.40 15.30 16.77
N GLY A 62 -4.38 14.73 17.98
CA GLY A 62 -3.27 14.85 18.92
C GLY A 62 -1.97 14.22 18.41
N ILE A 63 -2.07 13.28 17.47
CA ILE A 63 -0.93 12.67 16.79
C ILE A 63 -1.17 12.64 15.28
N VAL A 64 -0.19 13.18 14.56
CA VAL A 64 -0.15 13.19 13.10
C VAL A 64 1.21 12.72 12.61
N ILE A 65 1.24 12.09 11.44
CA ILE A 65 2.46 11.80 10.71
C ILE A 65 2.45 12.67 9.46
N THR A 66 3.46 13.53 9.30
CA THR A 66 3.56 14.47 8.19
C THR A 66 4.81 14.21 7.36
N ASN A 67 4.87 14.81 6.17
CA ASN A 67 5.97 14.64 5.22
C ASN A 67 6.20 13.15 4.90
N LEU A 68 5.11 12.42 4.65
CA LEU A 68 5.18 11.02 4.24
C LEU A 68 5.76 10.92 2.83
N GLU A 69 6.86 10.18 2.72
CA GLU A 69 7.49 9.87 1.44
C GLU A 69 7.43 8.35 1.22
N TRP A 70 6.47 7.91 0.40
CA TRP A 70 6.25 6.49 0.11
C TRP A 70 7.38 5.92 -0.77
N ILE A 71 8.11 4.95 -0.23
CA ILE A 71 9.15 4.18 -0.92
C ILE A 71 8.51 3.03 -1.69
N THR A 72 7.59 2.30 -1.04
CA THR A 72 6.81 1.23 -1.67
C THR A 72 5.32 1.43 -1.44
N TRP A 73 4.51 0.95 -2.39
CA TRP A 73 3.05 1.01 -2.28
C TRP A 73 2.42 -0.10 -3.13
N GLY A 74 1.88 -1.11 -2.46
CA GLY A 74 1.28 -2.28 -3.06
C GLY A 74 0.04 -2.73 -2.31
N SER A 75 -0.63 -3.74 -2.86
CA SER A 75 -1.94 -4.23 -2.37
C SER A 75 -1.89 -4.89 -1.01
N THR A 76 -0.72 -5.26 -0.53
CA THR A 76 -0.55 -5.86 0.80
C THR A 76 0.16 -4.94 1.79
N GLU A 77 0.94 -3.99 1.27
CA GLU A 77 1.84 -3.17 2.08
C GLU A 77 2.26 -1.88 1.38
N GLY A 78 2.44 -0.83 2.16
CA GLY A 78 3.21 0.36 1.76
C GLY A 78 4.26 0.70 2.82
N THR A 79 5.42 1.18 2.39
CA THR A 79 6.48 1.69 3.27
C THR A 79 6.80 3.13 2.96
N ALA A 80 7.04 3.93 3.99
CA ALA A 80 7.40 5.34 3.87
C ALA A 80 8.37 5.77 4.95
N THR A 81 9.01 6.91 4.76
CA THR A 81 9.57 7.71 5.86
C THR A 81 8.62 8.86 6.16
N GLY A 82 8.70 9.43 7.35
CA GLY A 82 7.86 10.54 7.76
C GLY A 82 8.33 11.23 9.02
N THR A 83 7.52 12.18 9.49
CA THR A 83 7.72 12.91 10.73
C THR A 83 6.52 12.68 11.63
N TYR A 84 6.73 11.89 12.68
CA TYR A 84 5.73 11.72 13.74
C TYR A 84 5.68 12.98 14.59
N GLN A 85 4.50 13.51 14.83
CA GLN A 85 4.27 14.69 15.64
C GLN A 85 3.18 14.40 16.67
N ALA A 86 3.47 14.68 17.94
CA ALA A 86 2.51 14.58 19.02
C ALA A 86 2.36 15.94 19.71
N ASN A 87 1.12 16.32 19.98
CA ASN A 87 0.76 17.51 20.73
C ASN A 87 0.67 17.17 22.22
N ASP A 88 1.27 17.98 23.09
CA ASP A 88 1.18 17.77 24.54
C ASP A 88 -0.19 18.15 25.13
N CYS A 89 -1.03 18.83 24.34
CA CYS A 89 -2.38 19.29 24.68
C CYS A 89 -2.47 19.99 26.04
N LYS A 90 -1.44 20.77 26.41
CA LYS A 90 -1.42 21.51 27.68
C LYS A 90 -1.49 23.02 27.43
N PRO A 91 -2.47 23.75 28.00
CA PRO A 91 -3.61 23.26 28.81
C PRO A 91 -4.74 22.62 28.00
N ASP A 92 -4.77 22.85 26.70
CA ASP A 92 -5.71 22.27 25.74
C ASP A 92 -4.97 21.98 24.42
N CYS A 93 -5.60 21.23 23.50
CA CYS A 93 -4.95 20.85 22.24
C CYS A 93 -4.75 22.01 21.25
N ALA A 94 -5.52 23.10 21.36
CA ALA A 94 -5.33 24.27 20.50
C ALA A 94 -4.09 25.08 20.89
N SER A 95 -3.78 25.12 22.19
CA SER A 95 -2.67 25.88 22.77
C SER A 95 -1.42 25.04 23.06
N GLY A 96 -1.52 23.71 22.92
CA GLY A 96 -0.46 22.77 23.22
C GLY A 96 0.75 22.87 22.29
N LYS A 97 1.85 22.22 22.69
CA LYS A 97 3.12 22.23 21.96
C LYS A 97 3.35 20.92 21.24
N TRP A 98 3.75 21.04 19.98
CA TRP A 98 4.13 19.89 19.16
C TRP A 98 5.56 19.44 19.43
N LYS A 99 5.73 18.13 19.52
CA LYS A 99 7.02 17.43 19.60
C LYS A 99 7.13 16.45 18.45
N SER A 100 8.30 16.38 17.81
CA SER A 100 8.46 15.61 16.56
C SER A 100 9.66 14.67 16.57
N ALA A 101 9.56 13.58 15.82
CA ALA A 101 10.65 12.67 15.51
C ALA A 101 10.52 12.11 14.09
N LYS A 102 11.65 11.78 13.47
CA LYS A 102 11.66 11.05 12.20
C LYS A 102 11.30 9.58 12.43
N VAL A 103 10.46 9.04 11.56
CA VAL A 103 9.96 7.67 11.66
C VAL A 103 9.97 6.97 10.32
N GLU A 104 10.24 5.67 10.36
CA GLU A 104 9.87 4.71 9.33
C GLU A 104 8.40 4.34 9.55
N VAL A 105 7.62 4.26 8.46
CA VAL A 105 6.19 3.98 8.48
C VAL A 105 5.90 2.79 7.59
N ARG A 106 5.03 1.90 8.07
CA ARG A 106 4.58 0.72 7.36
C ARG A 106 3.06 0.63 7.45
N ALA A 107 2.40 0.62 6.30
CA ALA A 107 0.96 0.39 6.17
C ALA A 107 0.73 -1.05 5.73
N THR A 108 -0.12 -1.80 6.43
CA THR A 108 -0.39 -3.22 6.21
C THR A 108 -1.86 -3.54 6.47
N ASN A 109 -2.18 -4.83 6.54
CA ASN A 109 -3.52 -5.36 6.75
C ASN A 109 -4.49 -4.90 5.66
N PRO A 110 -4.38 -5.45 4.44
CA PRO A 110 -5.29 -5.10 3.36
C PRO A 110 -6.68 -5.66 3.62
N GLU A 111 -7.66 -4.78 3.60
CA GLU A 111 -9.07 -5.11 3.71
C GLU A 111 -9.83 -4.66 2.46
N GLN A 112 -10.89 -5.39 2.12
CA GLN A 112 -11.80 -5.00 1.05
C GLN A 112 -12.93 -4.14 1.62
N ILE A 113 -12.96 -2.87 1.24
CA ILE A 113 -14.02 -1.93 1.58
C ILE A 113 -14.78 -1.60 0.30
N GLY A 114 -15.89 -2.31 0.08
CA GLY A 114 -16.59 -2.30 -1.21
C GLY A 114 -15.72 -2.92 -2.30
N ALA A 115 -15.41 -2.14 -3.34
CA ALA A 115 -14.54 -2.57 -4.45
C ALA A 115 -13.10 -2.03 -4.31
N LYS A 116 -12.71 -1.54 -3.11
CA LYS A 116 -11.38 -0.95 -2.86
C LYS A 116 -10.59 -1.82 -1.90
N THR A 117 -9.32 -2.06 -2.25
CA THR A 117 -8.32 -2.55 -1.31
C THR A 117 -7.82 -1.38 -0.45
N VAL A 118 -7.95 -1.50 0.87
CA VAL A 118 -7.58 -0.46 1.83
C VAL A 118 -6.66 -1.05 2.90
N LEU A 119 -5.48 -0.48 3.09
CA LEU A 119 -4.58 -0.80 4.19
C LEU A 119 -5.14 -0.19 5.47
N THR A 120 -5.37 -1.01 6.49
CA THR A 120 -6.05 -0.60 7.74
C THR A 120 -5.13 -0.60 8.94
N LYS A 121 -3.87 -1.03 8.83
CA LYS A 121 -2.93 -1.03 9.94
C LYS A 121 -1.72 -0.16 9.65
N LEU A 122 -1.39 0.72 10.58
CA LEU A 122 -0.17 1.53 10.55
C LEU A 122 0.80 1.05 11.63
N THR A 123 2.07 0.93 11.29
CA THR A 123 3.17 0.78 12.26
C THR A 123 4.18 1.86 11.97
N PHE A 124 4.71 2.49 13.02
CA PHE A 124 5.77 3.47 12.86
C PHE A 124 6.85 3.27 13.93
N ARG A 125 8.10 3.48 13.52
CA ARG A 125 9.28 3.29 14.35
C ARG A 125 10.20 4.48 14.18
N THR A 126 10.70 5.03 15.27
CA THR A 126 11.72 6.08 15.24
C THR A 126 13.05 5.57 14.71
N GLU A 127 13.80 6.45 14.08
CA GLU A 127 15.21 6.20 13.77
C GLU A 127 16.03 6.02 15.07
N ASN A 128 16.98 5.07 15.05
CA ASN A 128 17.96 4.82 16.13
C ASN A 128 17.36 4.49 17.51
N GLU A 129 16.19 3.85 17.57
CA GLU A 129 15.56 3.38 18.82
C GLU A 129 15.23 4.47 19.85
N LYS A 130 15.18 5.74 19.42
CA LYS A 130 14.76 6.85 20.29
C LYS A 130 13.28 6.69 20.66
N TYR A 131 12.83 7.23 21.80
CA TYR A 131 11.39 7.20 22.07
C TYR A 131 10.61 8.13 21.14
N LEU A 132 9.40 7.69 20.79
CA LEU A 132 8.40 8.53 20.16
C LEU A 132 8.13 9.74 21.06
N PRO A 133 7.89 10.93 20.47
CA PRO A 133 7.49 12.11 21.21
C PRO A 133 6.36 11.83 22.20
N LEU A 134 6.54 12.26 23.45
CA LEU A 134 5.58 12.09 24.55
C LEU A 134 5.27 10.63 24.93
N SER A 135 6.14 9.70 24.56
CA SER A 135 6.02 8.28 24.88
C SER A 135 7.33 7.70 25.44
N ASN A 136 7.27 6.47 25.96
CA ASN A 136 8.40 5.68 26.45
C ASN A 136 8.71 4.46 25.56
N ILE A 137 8.13 4.40 24.37
CA ILE A 137 8.35 3.37 23.36
C ILE A 137 8.93 4.00 22.09
N SER A 138 9.76 3.25 21.36
CA SER A 138 10.38 3.68 20.09
C SER A 138 9.57 3.28 18.86
N GLN A 139 8.55 2.45 19.04
CA GLN A 139 7.65 1.99 18.00
C GLN A 139 6.25 1.86 18.54
N ASP A 140 5.27 2.09 17.69
CA ASP A 140 3.86 1.87 18.00
C ASP A 140 3.11 1.39 16.75
N SER A 141 1.93 0.82 16.96
CA SER A 141 1.08 0.34 15.88
C SER A 141 -0.38 0.67 16.15
N TRP A 142 -1.06 1.11 15.10
CA TRP A 142 -2.42 1.62 15.16
C TRP A 142 -3.30 0.97 14.11
N GLU A 143 -4.47 0.50 14.51
CA GLU A 143 -5.53 0.09 13.58
C GLU A 143 -6.33 1.34 13.19
N LEU A 144 -6.33 1.65 11.91
CA LEU A 144 -6.96 2.84 11.35
C LEU A 144 -8.49 2.62 11.31
N PRO A 145 -9.27 3.46 12.02
CA PRO A 145 -10.73 3.32 12.11
C PRO A 145 -11.41 3.55 10.77
#